data_AF-A0A842MBM0-F1
#
_entry.id   AF-A0A842MBM0-F1
#
_cell.length_a   1.000
_cell.length_b   1.000
_cell.length_c   1.000
_cell.angle_alpha   90.00
_cell.angle_beta   90.00
_cell.angle_gamma   90.00
#
_symmetry.space_group_name_H-M   'P 1'
#
loop_
_entity.id
_entity.type
_entity.pdbx_description
1 polymer ?
#
loop_
_entity_poly.entity_id
_entity_poly.type
_entity_poly.pdbx_seq_one_letter_code
_entity_poly.pdbx_strand_id
1 'polypeptide(L)'
;MRATRRQALGAAVALALIAFTALCCAPAEASMATHGTGASYEALVKELEEVFFALQSAESMGANVTSAAHDLNHALALMESGSEQDLMEAASIIQQVNSSIPGLTAEGETARRMSTAGLATTLAVLAVAAALVYLFMPRLVWRIWARGRRDWKVSAQ
;
A
#
# COMPACT_ATOMS: atom_id res chain seq x y z
N MET A 1 -5.08 -22.12 53.15
CA MET A 1 -6.35 -21.70 52.51
C MET A 1 -6.26 -20.22 52.06
N ARG A 2 -5.49 -19.92 51.01
CA ARG A 2 -5.22 -18.54 50.52
C ARG A 2 -5.49 -18.38 49.01
N ALA A 3 -6.25 -19.29 48.40
CA ALA A 3 -6.48 -19.33 46.96
C ALA A 3 -7.81 -18.68 46.51
N THR A 4 -8.76 -18.47 47.42
CA THR A 4 -10.13 -18.04 47.06
C THR A 4 -10.32 -16.52 46.99
N ARG A 5 -9.40 -15.70 47.51
CA ARG A 5 -9.54 -14.22 47.49
C ARG A 5 -9.12 -13.57 46.17
N ARG A 6 -8.30 -14.22 45.33
CA ARG A 6 -7.84 -13.63 44.06
C ARG A 6 -8.86 -13.78 42.92
N GLN A 7 -9.75 -14.76 42.99
CA GLN A 7 -10.77 -14.99 41.95
C GLN A 7 -11.96 -14.01 42.04
N ALA A 8 -12.28 -13.52 43.24
CA ALA A 8 -13.39 -12.57 43.43
C ALA A 8 -13.08 -11.15 42.89
N LEU A 9 -11.82 -10.73 42.91
CA LEU A 9 -11.39 -9.42 42.38
C LEU A 9 -11.39 -9.38 40.85
N GLY A 10 -11.08 -10.49 40.17
CA GLY A 10 -11.12 -10.54 38.70
C GLY A 10 -12.53 -10.46 38.12
N ALA A 11 -13.51 -11.10 38.77
CA ALA A 11 -14.90 -11.06 38.33
C ALA A 11 -15.55 -9.68 38.51
N ALA A 12 -15.19 -8.95 39.57
CA ALA A 12 -15.69 -7.60 39.80
C ALA A 12 -15.16 -6.58 38.77
N VAL A 13 -13.91 -6.72 38.33
CA VAL A 13 -13.31 -5.86 37.30
C VAL A 13 -13.87 -6.18 35.91
N ALA A 14 -14.15 -7.46 35.61
CA ALA A 14 -14.76 -7.87 34.35
C ALA A 14 -16.21 -7.39 34.20
N LEU A 15 -17.00 -7.38 35.28
CA LEU A 15 -18.38 -6.87 35.26
C LEU A 15 -18.44 -5.33 35.15
N ALA A 16 -17.47 -4.62 35.73
CA ALA A 16 -17.38 -3.16 35.61
C ALA A 16 -17.04 -2.69 34.18
N LEU A 17 -16.25 -3.47 33.42
CA LEU A 17 -15.90 -3.15 32.04
C LEU A 17 -17.06 -3.36 31.05
N ILE A 18 -17.94 -4.33 31.30
CA ILE A 18 -19.11 -4.60 30.44
C ILE A 18 -20.22 -3.56 30.66
N ALA A 19 -20.34 -3.00 31.87
CA ALA A 19 -21.29 -1.93 32.18
C ALA A 19 -20.90 -0.57 31.57
N PHE A 20 -19.60 -0.31 31.37
CA PHE A 20 -19.13 0.93 30.74
C PHE A 20 -19.35 0.95 29.22
N THR A 21 -19.33 -0.21 28.56
CA THR A 21 -19.57 -0.32 27.10
C THR A 21 -21.05 -0.21 26.69
N ALA A 22 -21.99 -0.37 27.62
CA ALA A 22 -23.43 -0.29 27.32
C ALA A 22 -24.04 1.11 27.57
N LEU A 23 -23.29 2.03 28.20
CA LEU A 23 -23.81 3.35 28.59
C LEU A 23 -23.42 4.49 27.62
N CYS A 24 -22.62 4.23 26.58
CA CYS A 24 -22.18 5.24 25.62
C CYS A 24 -22.77 5.10 24.21
N CYS A 25 -23.61 4.10 23.92
CA CYS A 25 -24.20 3.95 22.58
C CYS A 25 -25.73 4.14 22.60
N ALA A 26 -26.15 5.26 23.18
CA ALA A 26 -27.46 5.82 22.93
C ALA A 26 -27.27 7.10 22.09
N PRO A 27 -27.48 7.07 20.77
CA PRO A 27 -27.79 8.29 20.04
C PRO A 27 -29.27 8.63 20.27
N ALA A 28 -29.52 9.39 21.32
CA ALA A 28 -30.75 10.15 21.47
C ALA A 28 -30.65 11.41 20.59
N GLU A 29 -31.55 11.42 19.61
CA GLU A 29 -32.21 12.60 19.05
C GLU A 29 -31.47 13.57 18.12
N ALA A 30 -32.10 13.68 16.94
CA ALA A 30 -32.38 14.92 16.24
C ALA A 30 -31.22 15.64 15.56
N SER A 31 -31.17 15.49 14.24
CA SER A 31 -31.05 16.67 13.38
C SER A 31 -31.89 16.48 12.13
N MET A 32 -33.02 17.19 12.17
CA MET A 32 -33.62 17.94 11.08
C MET A 32 -33.37 17.41 9.66
N ALA A 33 -34.46 16.94 9.07
CA ALA A 33 -34.65 16.88 7.65
C ALA A 33 -34.23 18.21 6.97
N THR A 34 -33.13 18.18 6.25
CA THR A 34 -32.88 19.03 5.08
C THR A 34 -33.25 18.22 3.83
N HIS A 35 -34.55 18.11 3.58
CA HIS A 35 -35.08 17.53 2.34
C HIS A 35 -34.68 18.45 1.17
N GLY A 36 -33.63 18.07 0.44
CA GLY A 36 -33.19 18.72 -0.80
C GLY A 36 -31.76 18.35 -1.20
N THR A 37 -30.81 18.47 -0.27
CA THR A 37 -29.37 18.23 -0.51
C THR A 37 -28.91 16.81 -0.19
N GLY A 38 -29.58 16.11 0.73
CA GLY A 38 -29.16 14.77 1.17
C GLY A 38 -29.13 13.69 0.07
N ALA A 39 -30.09 13.72 -0.86
CA ALA A 39 -30.10 12.76 -1.98
C ALA A 39 -28.95 12.99 -2.98
N SER A 40 -28.57 14.25 -3.21
CA SER A 40 -27.42 14.58 -4.06
C SER A 40 -26.11 14.21 -3.39
N TYR A 41 -26.00 14.43 -2.08
CA TYR A 41 -24.83 14.06 -1.29
C TYR A 41 -24.63 12.54 -1.24
N GLU A 42 -25.69 11.77 -0.96
CA GLU A 42 -25.61 10.30 -0.95
C GLU A 42 -25.22 9.71 -2.32
N ALA A 43 -25.71 10.30 -3.42
CA ALA A 43 -25.30 9.90 -4.76
C ALA A 43 -23.81 10.17 -5.02
N LEU A 44 -23.33 11.33 -4.59
CA LEU A 44 -21.92 11.74 -4.66
C LEU A 44 -21.02 10.81 -3.83
N VAL A 45 -21.45 10.42 -2.63
CA VAL A 45 -20.72 9.46 -1.78
C VAL A 45 -20.59 8.11 -2.47
N LYS A 46 -21.65 7.61 -3.11
CA LYS A 46 -21.58 6.36 -3.88
C LYS A 46 -20.64 6.47 -5.07
N GLU A 47 -20.69 7.58 -5.81
CA GLU A 47 -19.79 7.79 -6.94
C GLU A 47 -18.32 7.85 -6.49
N LEU A 48 -18.05 8.54 -5.39
CA LEU A 48 -16.73 8.59 -4.77
C LEU A 48 -16.25 7.18 -4.36
N GLU A 49 -17.12 6.36 -3.75
CA GLU A 49 -16.82 4.99 -3.36
C GLU A 49 -16.47 4.12 -4.57
N GLU A 50 -17.24 4.21 -5.66
CA GLU A 50 -16.98 3.49 -6.90
C GLU A 50 -15.62 3.90 -7.51
N VAL A 51 -15.35 5.20 -7.59
CA VAL A 51 -14.08 5.74 -8.10
C VAL A 51 -12.91 5.31 -7.22
N PHE A 52 -13.09 5.28 -5.90
CA PHE A 52 -12.07 4.80 -4.96
C PHE A 52 -11.74 3.32 -5.18
N PHE A 53 -12.75 2.46 -5.33
CA PHE A 53 -12.51 1.04 -5.62
C PHE A 53 -11.85 0.82 -6.98
N ALA A 54 -12.23 1.61 -7.99
CA ALA A 54 -11.59 1.56 -9.30
C ALA A 54 -10.12 2.01 -9.23
N LEU A 55 -9.81 3.05 -8.44
CA LEU A 55 -8.45 3.51 -8.22
C LEU A 55 -7.60 2.49 -7.45
N GLN A 56 -8.17 1.85 -6.42
CA GLN A 56 -7.52 0.76 -5.69
C GLN A 56 -7.19 -0.43 -6.60
N SER A 57 -8.10 -0.76 -7.52
CA SER A 57 -7.85 -1.80 -8.53
C SER A 57 -6.66 -1.41 -9.42
N ALA A 58 -6.59 -0.16 -9.88
CA ALA A 58 -5.46 0.34 -10.67
C ALA A 58 -4.13 0.31 -9.89
N GLU A 59 -4.14 0.67 -8.60
CA GLU A 59 -2.97 0.57 -7.72
C GLU A 59 -2.47 -0.88 -7.61
N SER A 60 -3.38 -1.84 -7.46
CA SER A 60 -3.04 -3.26 -7.39
C SER A 60 -2.37 -3.78 -8.69
N MET A 61 -2.63 -3.10 -9.81
CA MET A 61 -1.99 -3.36 -11.10
C MET A 61 -0.61 -2.69 -11.24
N GLY A 62 -0.20 -1.87 -10.27
CA GLY A 62 1.09 -1.17 -10.23
C GLY A 62 1.04 0.23 -10.83
N ALA A 63 -0.15 0.82 -11.00
CA ALA A 63 -0.29 2.20 -11.43
C ALA A 63 0.11 3.19 -10.33
N ASN A 64 0.69 4.33 -10.71
CA ASN A 64 0.94 5.42 -9.76
C ASN A 64 -0.36 6.22 -9.54
N VAL A 65 -0.99 6.02 -8.38
CA VAL A 65 -2.27 6.65 -8.03
C VAL A 65 -2.11 7.92 -7.18
N THR A 66 -0.88 8.38 -6.90
CA THR A 66 -0.61 9.42 -5.90
C THR A 66 -1.33 10.74 -6.18
N SER A 67 -1.35 11.21 -7.43
CA SER A 67 -2.04 12.47 -7.77
C SER A 67 -3.56 12.31 -7.69
N ALA A 68 -4.11 11.24 -8.28
CA ALA A 68 -5.54 10.95 -8.26
C ALA A 68 -6.07 10.75 -6.83
N ALA A 69 -5.29 10.13 -5.95
CA ALA A 69 -5.63 9.99 -4.54
C ALA A 69 -5.63 11.34 -3.80
N HIS A 70 -4.71 12.25 -4.13
CA HIS A 70 -4.73 13.60 -3.59
C HIS A 70 -5.98 14.37 -4.04
N ASP A 71 -6.34 14.26 -5.31
CA ASP A 71 -7.53 14.91 -5.87
C ASP A 71 -8.82 14.37 -5.23
N LEU A 72 -8.94 13.05 -5.03
CA LEU A 72 -10.07 12.48 -4.27
C LEU A 72 -10.13 12.99 -2.82
N ASN A 73 -8.98 13.11 -2.16
CA ASN A 73 -8.94 13.60 -0.80
C ASN A 73 -9.34 15.08 -0.71
N HIS A 74 -9.03 15.86 -1.74
CA HIS A 74 -9.52 17.24 -1.87
C HIS A 74 -11.03 17.28 -2.09
N ALA A 75 -11.57 16.41 -2.96
CA ALA A 75 -13.02 16.29 -3.17
C ALA A 75 -13.75 15.90 -1.87
N LEU A 76 -13.19 14.99 -1.07
CA LEU A 76 -13.72 14.63 0.25
C LEU A 76 -13.78 15.83 1.21
N ALA A 77 -12.73 16.63 1.27
CA ALA A 77 -12.70 17.83 2.11
C ALA A 77 -13.76 18.85 1.67
N LEU A 78 -13.99 18.99 0.36
CA LEU A 78 -15.06 19.84 -0.20
C LEU A 78 -16.45 19.27 0.08
N MET A 79 -16.61 17.95 0.15
CA MET A 79 -17.88 17.34 0.54
C MET A 79 -18.20 17.54 2.03
N GLU A 80 -17.18 17.61 2.89
CA GLU A 80 -17.35 17.82 4.34
C GLU A 80 -17.78 19.25 4.68
N SER A 81 -17.42 20.25 3.86
CA SER A 81 -17.85 21.64 4.07
C SER A 81 -19.35 21.84 3.85
N GLY A 82 -19.99 20.98 3.04
CA GLY A 82 -21.44 20.95 2.82
C GLY A 82 -22.00 22.16 2.05
N SER A 83 -21.15 23.03 1.50
CA SER A 83 -21.55 24.14 0.64
C SER A 83 -21.97 23.62 -0.74
N GLU A 84 -23.04 24.19 -1.32
CA GLU A 84 -23.54 23.77 -2.64
C GLU A 84 -22.49 23.97 -3.76
N GLN A 85 -21.68 25.03 -3.66
CA GLN A 85 -20.56 25.27 -4.58
C GLN A 85 -19.46 24.20 -4.44
N ASP A 86 -19.14 23.83 -3.20
CA ASP A 86 -18.09 22.86 -2.90
C ASP A 86 -18.52 21.45 -3.31
N LEU A 87 -19.82 21.11 -3.19
CA LEU A 87 -20.38 19.86 -3.70
C LEU A 87 -20.33 19.76 -5.22
N MET A 88 -20.59 20.86 -5.93
CA MET A 88 -20.43 20.90 -7.39
C MET A 88 -18.96 20.75 -7.80
N GLU A 89 -18.05 21.40 -7.08
CA GLU A 89 -16.62 21.28 -7.33
C GLU A 89 -16.12 19.86 -7.03
N ALA A 90 -16.54 19.25 -5.92
CA ALA A 90 -16.24 17.86 -5.59
C ALA A 90 -16.71 16.89 -6.68
N ALA A 91 -17.94 17.07 -7.21
CA ALA A 91 -18.45 16.25 -8.31
C ALA A 91 -17.58 16.38 -9.57
N SER A 92 -17.12 17.59 -9.90
CA SER A 92 -16.24 17.81 -11.05
C SER A 92 -14.89 17.10 -10.89
N ILE A 93 -14.31 17.12 -9.67
CA ILE A 93 -13.05 16.45 -9.36
C ILE A 93 -13.21 14.94 -9.44
N ILE A 94 -14.29 14.38 -8.86
CA ILE A 94 -14.58 12.94 -8.91
C ILE A 94 -14.71 12.47 -10.36
N GLN A 95 -15.43 13.22 -11.19
CA GLN A 95 -15.58 12.91 -12.60
C GLN A 95 -14.26 12.99 -13.37
N GLN A 96 -13.43 14.00 -13.07
CA GLN A 96 -12.09 14.14 -13.64
C GLN A 96 -11.22 12.93 -13.27
N VAL A 97 -11.20 12.53 -12.00
CA VAL A 97 -10.43 11.36 -11.57
C VAL A 97 -10.95 10.11 -12.24
N ASN A 98 -12.27 9.89 -12.29
CA ASN A 98 -12.87 8.75 -12.98
C ASN A 98 -12.41 8.64 -14.45
N SER A 99 -12.34 9.77 -15.16
CA SER A 99 -11.84 9.80 -16.54
C SER A 99 -10.34 9.49 -16.68
N SER A 100 -9.55 9.72 -15.63
CA SER A 100 -8.11 9.46 -15.61
C SER A 100 -7.75 7.99 -15.28
N ILE A 101 -8.62 7.27 -14.56
CA ILE A 101 -8.43 5.86 -14.16
C ILE A 101 -8.03 4.92 -15.31
N PRO A 102 -8.70 4.92 -16.49
CA PRO A 102 -8.30 4.02 -17.57
C PRO A 102 -6.87 4.29 -18.07
N GLY A 103 -6.43 5.55 -18.06
CA GLY A 103 -5.05 5.91 -18.40
C GLY A 103 -4.04 5.39 -17.38
N LEU A 104 -4.34 5.58 -16.09
CA LEU A 104 -3.50 5.09 -14.99
C LEU A 104 -3.36 3.55 -15.01
N THR A 105 -4.46 2.85 -15.28
CA THR A 105 -4.46 1.38 -15.39
C THR A 105 -3.54 0.89 -16.52
N ALA A 106 -3.58 1.55 -17.68
CA ALA A 106 -2.73 1.22 -18.82
C ALA A 106 -1.24 1.47 -18.49
N GLU A 107 -0.93 2.59 -17.83
CA GLU A 107 0.43 2.90 -17.37
C GLU A 107 0.94 1.86 -16.37
N GLY A 108 0.11 1.48 -15.38
CA GLY A 108 0.42 0.44 -14.41
C GLY A 108 0.75 -0.91 -15.04
N GLU A 109 0.00 -1.33 -16.06
CA GLU A 109 0.27 -2.58 -16.76
C GLU A 109 1.64 -2.55 -17.48
N THR A 110 2.00 -1.42 -18.09
CA THR A 110 3.31 -1.26 -18.74
C THR A 110 4.46 -1.25 -17.72
N ALA A 111 4.30 -0.56 -16.59
CA ALA A 111 5.29 -0.53 -15.52
C ALA A 111 5.51 -1.93 -14.90
N ARG A 112 4.44 -2.70 -14.73
CA ARG A 112 4.51 -4.09 -14.26
C ARG A 112 5.25 -5.00 -15.25
N ARG A 113 5.02 -4.84 -16.55
CA ARG A 113 5.76 -5.57 -17.59
C ARG A 113 7.24 -5.19 -17.61
N MET A 114 7.57 -3.91 -17.47
CA MET A 114 8.96 -3.45 -17.42
C MET A 114 9.70 -3.95 -16.17
N SER A 115 9.08 -3.91 -15.01
CA SER A 115 9.69 -4.38 -13.76
C SER A 115 9.96 -5.89 -13.78
N THR A 116 9.02 -6.69 -14.27
CA THR A 116 9.20 -8.14 -14.42
C THR A 116 10.29 -8.49 -15.43
N ALA A 117 10.36 -7.78 -16.57
CA ALA A 117 11.44 -7.93 -17.54
C ALA A 117 12.81 -7.53 -16.94
N GLY A 118 12.86 -6.46 -16.15
CA GLY A 118 14.07 -6.03 -15.44
C GLY A 118 14.57 -7.09 -14.44
N LEU A 119 13.66 -7.65 -13.63
CA LEU A 119 13.99 -8.73 -12.69
C LEU A 119 14.49 -9.99 -13.42
N ALA A 120 13.83 -10.40 -14.50
CA ALA A 120 14.29 -11.54 -15.30
C ALA A 120 15.70 -11.29 -15.88
N THR A 121 15.95 -10.07 -16.38
CA THR A 121 17.25 -9.70 -16.94
C THR A 121 18.35 -9.69 -15.88
N THR A 122 18.08 -9.13 -14.70
CA THR A 122 19.06 -9.12 -13.59
C THR A 122 19.40 -10.54 -13.12
N LEU A 123 18.41 -11.42 -12.98
CA LEU A 123 18.63 -12.83 -12.67
C LEU A 123 19.44 -13.55 -13.76
N ALA A 124 19.15 -13.29 -15.04
CA ALA A 124 19.91 -13.85 -16.15
C ALA A 124 21.37 -13.40 -16.14
N VAL A 125 21.63 -12.10 -15.93
CA VAL A 125 22.98 -11.55 -15.81
C VAL A 125 23.72 -12.18 -14.63
N LEU A 126 23.05 -12.33 -13.49
CA LEU A 126 23.65 -12.95 -12.30
C LEU A 126 24.00 -14.42 -12.54
N ALA A 127 23.13 -15.16 -13.23
CA ALA A 127 23.38 -16.56 -13.60
C ALA A 127 24.57 -16.68 -14.58
N VAL A 128 24.65 -15.82 -15.58
CA VAL A 128 25.79 -15.77 -16.51
C VAL A 128 27.08 -15.41 -15.78
N ALA A 129 27.04 -14.41 -14.88
CA ALA A 129 28.19 -14.04 -14.06
C ALA A 129 28.66 -15.21 -13.18
N ALA A 130 27.74 -15.92 -12.52
CA ALA A 130 28.05 -17.09 -11.73
C ALA A 130 28.68 -18.22 -12.58
N ALA A 131 28.14 -18.47 -13.78
CA ALA A 131 28.69 -19.45 -14.71
C ALA A 131 30.11 -19.08 -15.17
N LEU A 132 30.34 -17.80 -15.49
CA LEU A 132 31.66 -17.29 -15.84
C LEU A 132 32.64 -17.44 -14.66
N VAL A 133 32.24 -17.07 -13.45
CA VAL A 133 33.08 -17.23 -12.26
C VAL A 133 33.43 -18.71 -12.07
N TYR A 134 32.46 -19.62 -12.19
CA TYR A 134 32.70 -21.06 -12.03
C TYR A 134 33.69 -21.62 -13.06
N LEU A 135 33.54 -21.24 -14.33
CA LEU A 135 34.41 -21.69 -15.43
C LEU A 135 35.82 -21.09 -15.35
N PHE A 136 35.94 -19.81 -14.99
CA PHE A 136 37.21 -19.09 -14.99
C PHE A 136 37.95 -19.13 -13.64
N MET A 137 37.26 -19.41 -12.53
CA MET A 137 37.85 -19.61 -11.19
C MET A 137 39.09 -20.50 -11.21
N PRO A 138 39.04 -21.76 -11.70
CA PRO A 138 40.20 -22.65 -11.63
C PRO A 138 41.41 -22.10 -12.40
N ARG A 139 41.20 -21.42 -13.53
CA ARG A 139 42.28 -20.80 -14.29
C ARG A 139 42.85 -19.55 -13.61
N LEU A 140 42.00 -18.72 -12.99
CA LEU A 140 42.45 -17.56 -12.24
C LEU A 140 43.23 -17.97 -10.99
N VAL A 141 42.71 -18.94 -10.22
CA VAL A 141 43.38 -19.50 -9.05
C VAL A 141 44.74 -20.05 -9.43
N TRP A 142 44.84 -20.83 -10.51
CA TRP A 142 46.13 -21.32 -10.98
C TRP A 142 47.10 -20.22 -11.41
N ARG A 143 46.63 -19.17 -12.09
CA ARG A 143 47.49 -18.01 -12.43
C ARG A 143 47.96 -17.24 -11.21
N ILE A 144 47.07 -16.98 -10.25
CA ILE A 144 47.38 -16.27 -9.02
C ILE A 144 48.35 -17.10 -8.17
N TRP A 145 48.08 -18.40 -8.03
CA TRP A 145 48.94 -19.35 -7.33
C TRP A 145 50.33 -19.44 -7.97
N ALA A 146 50.41 -19.59 -9.30
CA ALA A 146 51.67 -19.64 -10.01
C ALA A 146 52.45 -18.31 -9.92
N ARG A 147 51.76 -17.16 -9.89
CA ARG A 147 52.41 -15.86 -9.74
C ARG A 147 52.96 -15.64 -8.33
N GLY A 148 52.23 -16.07 -7.29
CA GLY A 148 52.71 -16.03 -5.91
C GLY A 148 53.87 -17.01 -5.63
N ARG A 149 53.91 -18.16 -6.32
CA ARG A 149 55.00 -19.15 -6.22
C ARG A 149 56.25 -18.82 -7.04
N ARG A 150 56.19 -17.82 -7.93
CA ARG A 150 57.28 -17.52 -8.87
C ARG A 150 58.53 -16.90 -8.21
N ASP A 151 58.37 -16.29 -7.04
CA ASP A 151 59.47 -15.73 -6.25
C ASP A 151 60.05 -16.70 -5.22
N TRP A 152 59.60 -17.96 -5.21
CA TRP A 152 60.18 -18.98 -4.33
C TRP A 152 61.52 -19.44 -4.93
N LYS A 153 62.59 -18.70 -4.63
CA LYS A 153 63.97 -19.15 -4.80
C LYS A 153 64.14 -20.45 -4.02
N VAL A 154 64.16 -21.57 -4.73
CA VAL A 154 64.59 -22.85 -4.17
C VAL A 154 66.08 -22.70 -3.85
N SER A 155 66.38 -22.50 -2.57
CA SER A 155 67.73 -22.75 -2.07
C SER A 155 67.88 -24.27 -2.03
N ALA A 156 68.37 -24.84 -3.12
CA ALA A 156 68.83 -26.23 -3.12
C ALA A 156 70.09 -26.28 -2.24
N GLN A 157 69.99 -26.99 -1.11
CA GLN A 157 71.15 -27.48 -0.36
C GLN A 157 71.71 -28.73 -1.03
#